data_AF-A0A934VM66-F1
#
_entry.id   AF-A0A934VM66-F1
#
_cell.length_a   1.000
_cell.length_b   1.000
_cell.length_c   1.000
_cell.angle_alpha   90.00
_cell.angle_beta   90.00
_cell.angle_gamma   90.00
#
_symmetry.space_group_name_H-M   'P 1'
#
loop_
_entity.id
_entity.type
_entity.pdbx_description
1 polymer ?
#
loop_
_entity_poly.entity_id
_entity_poly.type
_entity_poly.pdbx_seq_one_letter_code
_entity_poly.pdbx_strand_id
1 'polypeptide(L)'
;MATAGLMAGSLALSVQRSEAFFFFGGKSDLNVDDLPQEWVRLQGDNLQAYARYLAKLRLEKISVHDVIKAHARVKGSVWNEIPPRSTWDNMGPTLKAADRVAEALGCGLKEVTSAYRSPAYNSRCPGAKPRSYHKQNVALDLMFNTSPSRVARVARELRNNGLFQGGVGRYNVFTHIDTRGYNADW
;
A
#
# COMPACT_ATOMS: atom_id res chain seq x y z
N MET A 1 -24.21 11.66 -70.03
CA MET A 1 -24.89 11.91 -68.74
C MET A 1 -24.30 10.94 -67.73
N ALA A 2 -23.54 11.43 -66.76
CA ALA A 2 -22.92 10.63 -65.71
C ALA A 2 -23.68 10.87 -64.40
N THR A 3 -24.24 9.81 -63.82
CA THR A 3 -24.83 9.83 -62.48
C THR A 3 -23.80 9.29 -61.50
N ALA A 4 -23.37 10.18 -60.60
CA ALA A 4 -22.55 9.86 -59.44
C ALA A 4 -23.44 9.32 -58.30
N GLY A 5 -23.09 8.15 -57.75
CA GLY A 5 -23.62 7.66 -56.48
C GLY A 5 -22.55 7.77 -55.40
N LEU A 6 -22.74 8.66 -54.44
CA LEU A 6 -21.92 8.82 -53.24
C LEU A 6 -22.33 7.77 -52.20
N MET A 7 -21.43 6.86 -51.84
CA MET A 7 -21.53 6.04 -50.63
C MET A 7 -20.69 6.69 -49.54
N ALA A 8 -21.36 7.24 -48.51
CA ALA A 8 -20.71 7.73 -47.30
C ALA A 8 -20.39 6.54 -46.38
N GLY A 9 -19.11 6.15 -46.32
CA GLY A 9 -18.60 5.20 -45.34
C GLY A 9 -18.16 5.92 -44.07
N SER A 10 -18.89 5.74 -42.98
CA SER A 10 -18.49 6.18 -41.65
C SER A 10 -17.41 5.25 -41.10
N LEU A 11 -16.20 5.77 -40.88
CA LEU A 11 -15.14 5.08 -40.15
C LEU A 11 -15.47 5.11 -38.65
N ALA A 12 -15.95 3.99 -38.10
CA ALA A 12 -15.95 3.76 -36.66
C ALA A 12 -14.53 3.35 -36.24
N LEU A 13 -13.79 4.26 -35.59
CA LEU A 13 -12.54 3.93 -34.93
C LEU A 13 -12.85 3.05 -33.71
N SER A 14 -12.67 1.75 -33.84
CA SER A 14 -12.70 0.83 -32.71
C SER A 14 -11.49 1.11 -31.82
N VAL A 15 -11.70 1.74 -30.66
CA VAL A 15 -10.68 1.80 -29.62
C VAL A 15 -10.48 0.38 -29.11
N GLN A 16 -9.35 -0.19 -29.50
CA GLN A 16 -8.93 -1.53 -29.09
C GLN A 16 -8.66 -1.48 -27.58
N ARG A 17 -9.59 -2.03 -26.78
CA ARG A 17 -9.40 -2.25 -25.34
C ARG A 17 -8.17 -3.12 -25.18
N SER A 18 -7.12 -2.59 -24.55
CA SER A 18 -5.88 -3.31 -24.27
C SER A 18 -6.18 -4.56 -23.44
N GLU A 19 -5.83 -5.72 -23.99
CA GLU A 19 -6.02 -7.01 -23.35
C GLU A 19 -5.14 -7.16 -22.10
N ALA A 20 -5.75 -7.69 -21.04
CA ALA A 20 -5.08 -8.02 -19.80
C ALA A 20 -4.20 -9.27 -20.01
N PHE A 21 -2.89 -9.07 -20.09
CA PHE A 21 -1.92 -10.16 -20.07
C PHE A 21 -1.83 -10.77 -18.67
N PHE A 22 -2.56 -11.86 -18.46
CA PHE A 22 -2.45 -12.71 -17.27
C PHE A 22 -1.37 -13.79 -17.48
N PHE A 23 -0.16 -13.60 -16.96
CA PHE A 23 0.80 -14.70 -16.83
C PHE A 23 1.62 -14.63 -15.52
N PHE A 24 1.57 -15.75 -14.78
CA PHE A 24 2.30 -16.17 -13.57
C PHE A 24 1.90 -15.65 -12.18
N GLY A 25 1.15 -16.49 -11.44
CA GLY A 25 1.66 -17.08 -10.20
C GLY A 25 1.53 -16.28 -8.90
N GLY A 26 0.41 -15.59 -8.70
CA GLY A 26 -0.01 -14.99 -7.42
C GLY A 26 -1.13 -14.02 -7.72
N LYS A 27 -2.38 -14.35 -7.37
CA LYS A 27 -3.48 -13.40 -7.52
C LYS A 27 -3.20 -12.24 -6.58
N SER A 28 -2.63 -11.14 -7.08
CA SER A 28 -2.76 -9.87 -6.39
C SER A 28 -4.27 -9.61 -6.33
N ASP A 29 -4.83 -9.56 -5.14
CA ASP A 29 -6.22 -9.15 -4.87
C ASP A 29 -6.45 -7.65 -5.12
N LEU A 30 -5.57 -7.01 -5.90
CA LEU A 30 -5.64 -5.62 -6.30
C LEU A 30 -6.83 -5.42 -7.23
N ASN A 31 -7.84 -4.71 -6.73
CA ASN A 31 -8.87 -4.11 -7.55
C ASN A 31 -8.46 -2.66 -7.91
N VAL A 32 -8.09 -2.42 -9.16
CA VAL A 32 -7.65 -1.08 -9.61
C VAL A 32 -8.84 -0.12 -9.73
N ASP A 33 -10.06 -0.63 -9.91
CA ASP A 33 -11.26 0.19 -10.06
C ASP A 33 -11.65 0.88 -8.75
N ASP A 34 -11.21 0.34 -7.61
CA ASP A 34 -11.43 0.90 -6.27
C ASP A 34 -10.45 2.04 -5.92
N LEU A 35 -9.51 2.37 -6.82
CA LEU A 35 -8.50 3.40 -6.62
C LEU A 35 -8.81 4.67 -7.44
N PRO A 36 -8.34 5.86 -7.00
CA PRO A 36 -8.48 7.08 -7.79
C PRO A 36 -7.76 6.95 -9.15
N GLN A 37 -8.51 7.07 -10.24
CA GLN A 37 -8.00 6.80 -11.59
C GLN A 37 -6.87 7.75 -12.02
N GLU A 38 -6.93 9.00 -11.58
CA GLU A 38 -5.82 9.95 -11.78
C GLU A 38 -4.53 9.46 -11.11
N TRP A 39 -4.63 8.99 -9.86
CA TRP A 39 -3.49 8.47 -9.11
C TRP A 39 -2.90 7.22 -9.77
N VAL A 40 -3.77 6.29 -10.21
CA VAL A 40 -3.37 5.08 -10.96
C VAL A 40 -2.57 5.45 -12.21
N ARG A 41 -3.07 6.42 -12.99
CA ARG A 41 -2.38 6.92 -14.19
C ARG A 41 -1.01 7.52 -13.85
N LEU A 42 -0.90 8.24 -12.73
CA LEU A 42 0.38 8.81 -12.28
C LEU A 42 1.40 7.75 -11.86
N GLN A 43 0.96 6.60 -11.34
CA GLN A 43 1.88 5.53 -10.94
C GLN A 43 2.41 4.72 -12.13
N GLY A 44 1.62 4.59 -13.20
CA GLY A 44 1.98 3.81 -14.40
C GLY A 44 2.36 2.36 -14.08
N ASP A 45 3.36 1.82 -14.79
CA ASP A 45 3.80 0.42 -14.68
C ASP A 45 4.36 0.04 -13.30
N ASN A 46 4.76 1.04 -12.50
CA ASN A 46 5.25 0.80 -11.15
C ASN A 46 4.15 0.22 -10.26
N LEU A 47 2.87 0.56 -10.47
CA LEU A 47 1.75 0.03 -9.69
C LEU A 47 1.68 -1.50 -9.78
N GLN A 48 1.65 -2.02 -11.01
CA GLN A 48 1.56 -3.47 -11.25
C GLN A 48 2.83 -4.21 -10.81
N ALA A 49 3.99 -3.59 -10.96
CA ALA A 49 5.23 -4.19 -10.47
C ALA A 49 5.29 -4.24 -8.94
N TYR A 50 4.83 -3.18 -8.25
CA TYR A 50 4.78 -3.17 -6.79
C TYR A 50 3.72 -4.13 -6.25
N ALA A 51 2.55 -4.22 -6.89
CA ALA A 51 1.53 -5.21 -6.56
C ALA A 51 2.07 -6.65 -6.65
N ARG A 52 2.84 -6.96 -7.71
CA ARG A 52 3.50 -8.26 -7.85
C ARG A 52 4.57 -8.51 -6.77
N TYR A 53 5.31 -7.48 -6.37
CA TYR A 53 6.23 -7.58 -5.24
C TYR A 53 5.48 -7.94 -3.95
N LEU A 54 4.41 -7.20 -3.63
CA LEU A 54 3.59 -7.43 -2.44
C LEU A 54 2.97 -8.84 -2.45
N ALA A 55 2.44 -9.29 -3.59
CA ALA A 55 1.87 -10.64 -3.72
C ALA A 55 2.88 -11.76 -3.43
N LYS A 56 4.17 -11.56 -3.77
CA LYS A 56 5.24 -12.51 -3.46
C LYS A 56 5.56 -12.63 -1.97
N LEU A 57 5.14 -11.66 -1.15
CA LEU A 57 5.30 -11.75 0.31
C LEU A 57 4.39 -12.80 0.94
N ARG A 58 3.33 -13.23 0.22
CA ARG A 58 2.36 -14.26 0.66
C ARG A 58 1.77 -13.97 2.04
N LEU A 59 1.36 -12.72 2.24
CA LEU A 59 0.67 -12.28 3.46
C LEU A 59 -0.72 -12.93 3.52
N GLU A 60 -1.18 -13.31 4.71
CA GLU A 60 -2.46 -13.97 4.88
C GLU A 60 -3.56 -13.06 5.41
N LYS A 61 -3.19 -12.06 6.23
CA LYS A 61 -4.13 -11.18 6.93
C LYS A 61 -4.16 -9.78 6.35
N ILE A 62 -3.13 -9.39 5.59
CA ILE A 62 -3.01 -8.07 4.95
C ILE A 62 -3.08 -8.25 3.43
N SER A 63 -4.08 -7.66 2.79
CA SER A 63 -4.26 -7.71 1.33
C SER A 63 -3.25 -6.84 0.58
N VAL A 64 -2.95 -7.18 -0.67
CA VAL A 64 -2.15 -6.31 -1.55
C VAL A 64 -2.92 -5.02 -1.82
N HIS A 65 -4.24 -5.12 -1.99
CA HIS A 65 -5.11 -3.98 -2.18
C HIS A 65 -5.04 -2.95 -1.05
N ASP A 66 -5.12 -3.36 0.22
CA ASP A 66 -5.10 -2.43 1.37
C ASP A 66 -3.78 -1.67 1.46
N VAL A 67 -2.66 -2.35 1.20
CA VAL A 67 -1.33 -1.71 1.17
C VAL A 67 -1.25 -0.68 0.04
N ILE A 68 -1.72 -1.03 -1.16
CA ILE A 68 -1.74 -0.11 -2.31
C ILE A 68 -2.64 1.09 -2.04
N LYS A 69 -3.83 0.86 -1.49
CA LYS A 69 -4.78 1.91 -1.12
C LYS A 69 -4.18 2.91 -0.13
N ALA A 70 -3.28 2.47 0.77
CA ALA A 70 -2.58 3.36 1.69
C ALA A 70 -1.65 4.36 0.97
N HIS A 71 -1.17 4.05 -0.23
CA HIS A 71 -0.38 4.96 -1.08
C HIS A 71 -1.26 5.89 -1.93
N ALA A 72 -2.51 5.54 -2.19
CA ALA A 72 -3.45 6.35 -2.98
C ALA A 72 -4.16 7.43 -2.14
N ARG A 73 -3.39 8.24 -1.40
CA ARG A 73 -3.92 9.30 -0.52
C ARG A 73 -3.43 10.68 -0.92
N VAL A 74 -4.23 11.70 -0.65
CA VAL A 74 -3.92 13.11 -0.92
C VAL A 74 -3.87 13.91 0.39
N LYS A 75 -2.95 14.87 0.48
CA LYS A 75 -2.91 15.90 1.52
C LYS A 75 -2.79 17.28 0.87
N GLY A 76 -3.84 18.09 1.00
CA GLY A 76 -3.98 19.30 0.20
C GLY A 76 -4.04 18.93 -1.29
N SER A 77 -3.13 19.48 -2.09
CA SER A 77 -2.97 19.16 -3.50
C SER A 77 -1.88 18.13 -3.80
N VAL A 78 -1.30 17.49 -2.78
CA VAL A 78 -0.18 16.56 -2.94
C VAL A 78 -0.65 15.13 -2.78
N TRP A 79 -0.58 14.36 -3.88
CA TRP A 79 -0.69 12.92 -3.84
C TRP A 79 0.53 12.29 -3.16
N ASN A 80 0.29 11.23 -2.39
CA ASN A 80 1.33 10.26 -2.09
C ASN A 80 1.58 9.38 -3.32
N GLU A 81 2.60 8.54 -3.26
CA GLU A 81 3.00 7.65 -4.35
C GLU A 81 3.44 6.30 -3.80
N ILE A 82 3.60 5.32 -4.68
CA ILE A 82 4.25 4.06 -4.33
C ILE A 82 5.76 4.27 -4.10
N PRO A 83 6.39 3.50 -3.20
CA PRO A 83 7.80 3.70 -2.87
C PRO A 83 8.72 3.49 -4.09
N PRO A 84 9.89 4.17 -4.12
CA PRO A 84 10.94 3.86 -5.09
C PRO A 84 11.30 2.37 -5.08
N ARG A 85 11.53 1.79 -6.26
CA ARG A 85 11.86 0.35 -6.42
C ARG A 85 13.00 -0.11 -5.52
N SER A 86 14.01 0.73 -5.35
CA SER A 86 15.18 0.45 -4.51
C SER A 86 14.88 0.28 -3.02
N THR A 87 13.68 0.65 -2.56
CA THR A 87 13.28 0.53 -1.15
C THR A 87 12.18 -0.49 -0.92
N TRP A 88 11.77 -1.27 -1.93
CA TRP A 88 10.67 -2.24 -1.76
C TRP A 88 10.99 -3.30 -0.71
N ASP A 89 12.21 -3.83 -0.72
CA ASP A 89 12.68 -4.86 0.22
C ASP A 89 12.65 -4.38 1.68
N ASN A 90 12.69 -3.07 1.92
CA ASN A 90 12.58 -2.49 3.26
C ASN A 90 11.20 -2.74 3.89
N MET A 91 10.13 -2.77 3.08
CA MET A 91 8.75 -2.90 3.57
C MET A 91 8.37 -4.36 3.85
N GLY A 92 9.04 -5.32 3.20
CA GLY A 92 8.73 -6.74 3.33
C GLY A 92 8.75 -7.25 4.77
N PRO A 93 9.81 -6.97 5.56
CA PRO A 93 9.86 -7.32 6.97
C PRO A 93 8.74 -6.70 7.81
N THR A 94 8.41 -5.42 7.59
CA THR A 94 7.36 -4.73 8.35
C THR A 94 5.98 -5.31 8.07
N LEU A 95 5.67 -5.60 6.80
CA LEU A 95 4.42 -6.24 6.42
C LEU A 95 4.30 -7.65 7.01
N LYS A 96 5.37 -8.45 6.98
CA LYS A 96 5.38 -9.79 7.59
C LYS A 96 5.17 -9.72 9.11
N ALA A 97 5.80 -8.76 9.79
CA ALA A 97 5.59 -8.55 11.22
C ALA A 97 4.14 -8.16 11.53
N ALA A 98 3.58 -7.22 10.77
CA ALA A 98 2.20 -6.78 10.90
C ALA A 98 1.19 -7.90 10.62
N ASP A 99 1.45 -8.75 9.63
CA ASP A 99 0.62 -9.90 9.26
C ASP A 99 0.55 -10.91 10.42
N ARG A 100 1.69 -11.19 11.06
CA ARG A 100 1.77 -12.04 12.26
C ARG A 100 1.11 -11.42 13.49
N VAL A 101 1.17 -10.09 13.64
CA VAL A 101 0.41 -9.38 14.68
C VAL A 101 -1.09 -9.54 14.44
N ALA A 102 -1.55 -9.39 13.18
CA ALA A 102 -2.95 -9.58 12.81
C ALA A 102 -3.43 -11.00 13.13
N GLU A 103 -2.61 -12.01 12.81
CA GLU A 103 -2.87 -13.42 13.12
C GLU A 103 -3.00 -13.63 14.64
N ALA A 104 -2.04 -13.16 15.43
CA ALA A 104 -2.05 -13.31 16.89
C ALA A 104 -3.22 -12.58 17.58
N LEU A 105 -3.69 -11.48 16.99
CA LEU A 105 -4.85 -10.76 17.51
C LEU A 105 -6.16 -11.53 17.32
N GLY A 106 -6.23 -12.42 16.33
CA GLY A 106 -7.45 -13.16 15.96
C GLY A 106 -8.58 -12.26 15.45
N CYS A 107 -8.27 -11.03 15.04
CA CYS A 107 -9.26 -10.07 14.54
C CYS A 107 -8.81 -9.49 13.20
N GLY A 108 -9.78 -9.11 12.36
CA GLY A 108 -9.49 -8.57 11.03
C GLY A 108 -8.76 -7.22 11.09
N LEU A 109 -7.85 -7.02 10.14
CA LEU A 109 -7.34 -5.71 9.78
C LEU A 109 -8.52 -4.86 9.30
N LYS A 110 -8.63 -3.63 9.83
CA LYS A 110 -9.64 -2.66 9.41
C LYS A 110 -9.11 -1.79 8.28
N GLU A 111 -7.87 -1.30 8.40
CA GLU A 111 -7.27 -0.38 7.43
C GLU A 111 -5.76 -0.30 7.61
N VAL A 112 -5.01 -0.27 6.50
CA VAL A 112 -3.65 0.29 6.47
C VAL A 112 -3.78 1.80 6.28
N THR A 113 -3.62 2.57 7.35
CA THR A 113 -3.86 4.03 7.29
C THR A 113 -2.70 4.75 6.62
N SER A 114 -1.48 4.23 6.79
CA SER A 114 -0.27 4.81 6.20
C SER A 114 0.80 3.73 6.03
N ALA A 115 1.49 3.74 4.90
CA ALA A 115 2.65 2.91 4.60
C ALA A 115 3.82 3.82 4.19
N TYR A 116 4.44 3.63 3.03
CA TYR A 116 5.37 4.61 2.48
C TYR A 116 4.74 6.01 2.40
N ARG A 117 5.53 7.03 2.72
CA ARG A 117 5.19 8.44 2.48
C ARG A 117 6.30 9.09 1.68
N SER A 118 5.98 9.65 0.52
CA SER A 118 6.94 10.46 -0.23
C SER A 118 7.38 11.69 0.60
N PRO A 119 8.57 12.25 0.35
CA PRO A 119 9.01 13.46 1.05
C PRO A 119 7.99 14.61 0.95
N ALA A 120 7.40 14.81 -0.23
CA ALA A 120 6.40 15.84 -0.49
C ALA A 120 5.07 15.57 0.23
N TYR A 121 4.58 14.33 0.22
CA TYR A 121 3.38 13.97 0.96
C TYR A 121 3.59 14.04 2.48
N ASN A 122 4.75 13.56 2.98
CA ASN A 122 5.09 13.57 4.39
C ASN A 122 5.16 14.99 4.96
N SER A 123 5.67 15.99 4.21
CA SER A 123 5.73 17.38 4.68
C SER A 123 4.35 18.02 4.85
N ARG A 124 3.32 17.48 4.20
CA ARG A 124 1.92 17.90 4.34
C ARG A 124 1.17 17.15 5.45
N CYS A 125 1.75 16.09 6.01
CA CYS A 125 1.12 15.31 7.07
C CYS A 125 1.29 16.02 8.43
N PRO A 126 0.20 16.31 9.16
CA PRO A 126 0.29 16.91 10.49
C PRO A 126 1.15 16.07 11.44
N GLY A 127 2.08 16.71 12.15
CA GLY A 127 2.96 16.07 13.13
C GLY A 127 4.04 15.14 12.55
N ALA A 128 4.13 15.01 11.22
CA ALA A 128 5.10 14.14 10.59
C ALA A 128 6.54 14.63 10.79
N LYS A 129 7.44 13.71 11.09
CA LYS A 129 8.86 14.03 11.32
C LYS A 129 9.64 14.07 10.01
N PRO A 130 10.64 14.96 9.86
CA PRO A 130 11.50 15.00 8.67
C PRO A 130 12.23 13.67 8.38
N ARG A 131 12.64 12.97 9.45
CA ARG A 131 13.30 11.65 9.42
C ARG A 131 12.34 10.48 9.69
N SER A 132 11.08 10.62 9.28
CA SER A 132 10.04 9.59 9.43
C SER A 132 10.45 8.25 8.80
N TYR A 133 10.19 7.14 9.50
CA TYR A 133 10.41 5.78 9.00
C TYR A 133 9.50 5.40 7.84
N HIS A 134 8.35 6.08 7.68
CA HIS A 134 7.51 5.93 6.50
C HIS A 134 8.21 6.40 5.22
N LYS A 135 9.07 7.44 5.31
CA LYS A 135 9.88 7.88 4.16
C LYS A 135 10.96 6.87 3.80
N GLN A 136 11.34 6.00 4.73
CA GLN A 136 12.35 4.95 4.54
C GLN A 136 11.72 3.62 4.09
N ASN A 137 10.39 3.59 3.94
CA ASN A 137 9.62 2.41 3.57
C ASN A 137 9.78 1.22 4.54
N VAL A 138 9.91 1.50 5.85
CA VAL A 138 10.06 0.46 6.90
C VAL A 138 8.95 0.53 7.96
N ALA A 139 7.86 1.27 7.71
CA ALA A 139 6.84 1.58 8.72
C ALA A 139 5.41 1.50 8.18
N LEU A 140 4.50 1.07 9.07
CA LEU A 140 3.06 0.96 8.86
C LEU A 140 2.32 1.61 10.03
N ASP A 141 1.25 2.33 9.71
CA ASP A 141 0.21 2.71 10.66
C ASP A 141 -1.03 1.87 10.37
N LEU A 142 -1.52 1.13 11.37
CA LEU A 142 -2.50 0.05 11.20
C LEU A 142 -3.69 0.22 12.14
N MET A 143 -4.89 0.01 11.59
CA MET A 143 -6.14 -0.10 12.33
C MET A 143 -6.63 -1.54 12.29
N PHE A 144 -6.99 -2.07 13.44
CA PHE A 144 -7.58 -3.40 13.59
C PHE A 144 -8.99 -3.28 14.16
N ASN A 145 -9.79 -4.34 14.05
CA ASN A 145 -11.10 -4.43 14.71
C ASN A 145 -10.99 -4.67 16.24
N THR A 146 -10.04 -3.98 16.88
CA THR A 146 -9.82 -3.97 18.33
C THR A 146 -9.08 -2.68 18.75
N SER A 147 -8.89 -2.49 20.06
CA SER A 147 -8.29 -1.25 20.57
C SER A 147 -6.79 -1.14 20.22
N PRO A 148 -6.27 0.07 19.88
CA PRO A 148 -4.84 0.27 19.66
C PRO A 148 -3.95 -0.16 20.83
N SER A 149 -4.45 -0.05 22.06
CA SER A 149 -3.74 -0.54 23.25
C SER A 149 -3.52 -2.06 23.21
N ARG A 150 -4.52 -2.84 22.76
CA ARG A 150 -4.37 -4.30 22.60
C ARG A 150 -3.40 -4.63 21.47
N VAL A 151 -3.50 -3.93 20.35
CA VAL A 151 -2.60 -4.12 19.19
C VAL A 151 -1.15 -3.84 19.60
N ALA A 152 -0.88 -2.69 20.22
CA ALA A 152 0.46 -2.32 20.68
C ALA A 152 1.03 -3.31 21.70
N ARG A 153 0.20 -3.82 22.62
CA ARG A 153 0.64 -4.84 23.58
C ARG A 153 1.07 -6.13 22.86
N VAL A 154 0.22 -6.68 21.99
CA VAL A 154 0.53 -7.91 21.23
C VAL A 154 1.75 -7.72 20.33
N ALA A 155 1.86 -6.57 19.65
CA ALA A 155 3.02 -6.26 18.82
C ALA A 155 4.33 -6.21 19.64
N ARG A 156 4.29 -5.61 20.84
CA ARG A 156 5.46 -5.59 21.75
C ARG A 156 5.80 -6.98 22.29
N GLU A 157 4.80 -7.79 22.65
CA GLU A 157 5.02 -9.17 23.09
C GLU A 157 5.71 -10.00 21.99
N LEU A 158 5.21 -9.95 20.75
CA LEU A 158 5.82 -10.65 19.63
C LEU A 158 7.23 -10.12 19.31
N ARG A 159 7.44 -8.80 19.35
CA ARG A 159 8.76 -8.19 19.20
C ARG A 159 9.74 -8.69 20.25
N ASN A 160 9.32 -8.72 21.53
CA ASN A 160 10.15 -9.16 22.65
C ASN A 160 10.48 -10.66 22.56
N ASN A 161 9.61 -11.46 21.92
CA ASN A 161 9.87 -12.86 21.60
C ASN A 161 10.74 -13.04 20.35
N GLY A 162 11.26 -11.96 19.76
CA GLY A 162 12.21 -12.02 18.64
C GLY A 162 11.57 -12.08 17.25
N LEU A 163 10.26 -11.87 17.12
CA LEU A 163 9.59 -11.89 15.80
C LEU A 163 10.15 -10.81 14.85
N PHE A 164 10.43 -9.62 15.39
CA PHE A 164 11.01 -8.50 14.65
C PHE A 164 11.77 -7.58 15.59
N GLN A 165 12.55 -6.66 15.04
CA GLN A 165 13.26 -5.62 15.78
C GLN A 165 12.87 -4.25 15.25
N GLY A 166 12.26 -3.42 16.09
CA GLY A 166 11.74 -2.13 15.63
C GLY A 166 10.79 -1.40 16.58
N GLY A 167 10.19 -0.34 16.07
CA GLY A 167 9.31 0.52 16.86
C GLY A 167 7.87 0.02 16.97
N VAL A 168 7.24 0.22 18.14
CA VAL A 168 5.80 0.07 18.35
C VAL A 168 5.22 1.31 19.03
N GLY A 169 4.51 2.12 18.25
CA GLY A 169 3.87 3.36 18.70
C GLY A 169 2.37 3.21 18.90
N ARG A 170 1.82 3.64 20.04
CA ARG A 170 0.38 3.58 20.30
C ARG A 170 -0.27 4.95 20.09
N TYR A 171 -1.12 5.07 19.08
CA TYR A 171 -1.94 6.26 18.86
C TYR A 171 -3.40 6.00 19.24
N ASN A 172 -4.21 7.06 19.28
CA ASN A 172 -5.62 6.96 19.70
C ASN A 172 -6.47 6.09 18.76
N VAL A 173 -6.13 6.07 17.47
CA VAL A 173 -6.95 5.42 16.43
C VAL A 173 -6.21 4.34 15.64
N PHE A 174 -4.88 4.29 15.70
CA PHE A 174 -4.06 3.29 15.01
C PHE A 174 -2.86 2.88 15.87
N THR A 175 -2.17 1.82 15.47
CA THR A 175 -0.87 1.42 16.03
C THR A 175 0.19 1.53 14.94
N HIS A 176 1.32 2.13 15.29
CA HIS A 176 2.50 2.20 14.44
C HIS A 176 3.38 0.96 14.68
N ILE A 177 3.82 0.32 13.60
CA ILE A 177 4.80 -0.76 13.62
C ILE A 177 5.85 -0.46 12.56
N ASP A 178 7.12 -0.53 12.93
CA ASP A 178 8.23 -0.44 11.98
C ASP A 178 9.30 -1.48 12.28
N THR A 179 10.19 -1.70 11.31
CA THR A 179 11.35 -2.60 11.44
C THR A 179 12.67 -1.83 11.31
N ARG A 180 12.81 -0.72 12.06
CA ARG A 180 13.99 0.17 12.02
C ARG A 180 15.32 -0.45 12.49
N GLY A 181 15.31 -1.70 12.96
CA GLY A 181 16.52 -2.40 13.43
C GLY A 181 16.88 -2.14 14.90
N TYR A 182 16.03 -1.48 15.68
CA TYR A 182 16.16 -1.41 17.14
C TYR A 182 14.80 -1.19 17.80
N ASN A 183 14.62 -1.71 19.01
CA ASN A 183 13.36 -1.63 19.73
C ASN A 183 13.13 -0.23 20.29
N ALA A 184 11.93 0.33 20.06
CA ALA A 184 11.51 1.61 20.60
C ALA A 184 9.99 1.62 20.83
N ASP A 185 9.52 2.30 21.88
CA ASP A 185 8.10 2.44 22.20
C ASP A 185 7.74 3.92 22.39
N TRP A 186 6.55 4.32 21.94
CA TRP A 186 5.97 5.65 22.17
C TRP A 186 4.44 5.64 22.06
#